data_AF-A0ABD1XU57-F1
#
_entry.id   AF-A0ABD1XU57-F1
#
_cell.length_a   1.000
_cell.length_b   1.000
_cell.length_c   1.000
_cell.angle_alpha   90.00
_cell.angle_beta   90.00
_cell.angle_gamma   90.00
#
_symmetry.space_group_name_H-M   'P 1'
#
loop_
_entity.id
_entity.type
_entity.pdbx_description
1 polymer ?
#
loop_
_entity_poly.entity_id
_entity_poly.type
_entity_poly.pdbx_seq_one_letter_code
_entity_poly.pdbx_strand_id
1 'polypeptide(L)'
;MVYSRGAQQHYQPRPLGGGGSHGRAQSGGSYQAYQPHSQNRPVHQNSHQQQQQLQHQQQQQQQQQSQLSGQHQALSQAQANVSTSAAPSADGGQGGALAQGNSSLQDWKAQLKLPPTDSRYRTEDVTATKGNEFEDYFLKRELLMGIYEKGFERPSPIQEESIPIALTGSDILARAKNGTGKTAAFCIPAIEKIDQNKNAIQVLILVPTRELALQTSQVCKELAKHLHIQVMVTTGGTSLKDDIMRLYQPVHLLVGTPGRVLDLARKGVCNLGECNMLVMDEADKLLSPEFQPLVEQLIAFLPESRQTLLYSATFPVTVKSFKDRFLRKPYVINLMDELTLKGITQFYAFVEERQKVHCLSTLFSKLQINQSIIFCNSVNRVELLAKKITELGYSCFYVHAKMLQSHRNRVFHDFRNGACRNLVSSDLFTRGIDIQAVNVVINFDFPKNSETYLHRVGRSGRFGHLGLAVNLITYEDRFNLYRIEQELGTEIKPIPPQVDQTIYCR
;
A
#
# COMPACT_ATOMS: atom_id res chain seq x y z
N MET A 1 4.34 25.18 57.06
CA MET A 1 4.62 26.62 57.29
C MET A 1 4.16 27.41 56.06
N VAL A 2 2.98 28.01 56.21
CA VAL A 2 2.48 29.34 55.77
C VAL A 2 3.27 30.19 54.73
N TYR A 3 2.56 30.45 53.60
CA TYR A 3 2.49 31.63 52.69
C TYR A 3 3.73 32.05 51.85
N SER A 4 3.60 32.50 50.59
CA SER A 4 2.70 33.57 50.08
C SER A 4 2.36 33.48 48.58
N ARG A 5 1.17 34.02 48.25
CA ARG A 5 0.59 34.26 46.90
C ARG A 5 0.97 35.64 46.35
N GLY A 6 0.90 35.80 45.01
CA GLY A 6 0.72 37.06 44.28
C GLY A 6 0.65 36.78 42.77
N ALA A 7 -0.54 36.63 42.18
CA ALA A 7 -1.42 37.65 41.58
C ALA A 7 -1.01 38.08 40.15
N GLN A 8 -1.91 37.77 39.21
CA GLN A 8 -1.91 38.07 37.78
C GLN A 8 -2.20 39.56 37.52
N GLN A 9 -1.74 40.10 36.37
CA GLN A 9 -2.47 41.19 35.69
C GLN A 9 -2.24 41.20 34.17
N HIS A 10 -3.35 41.35 33.46
CA HIS A 10 -3.53 41.40 32.01
C HIS A 10 -3.01 42.70 31.40
N TYR A 11 -2.42 42.61 30.20
CA TYR A 11 -2.08 43.75 29.33
C TYR A 11 -3.12 43.93 28.23
N GLN A 12 -3.71 45.12 28.13
CA GLN A 12 -4.37 45.67 26.93
C GLN A 12 -3.77 47.05 26.65
N PRO A 13 -3.46 47.41 25.38
CA PRO A 13 -2.97 48.74 25.05
C PRO A 13 -4.11 49.68 24.59
N ARG A 14 -4.06 50.94 25.06
CA ARG A 14 -4.79 52.09 24.50
C ARG A 14 -3.84 53.02 23.73
N PRO A 15 -4.34 53.79 22.76
CA PRO A 15 -3.54 54.51 21.77
C PRO A 15 -3.22 55.95 22.21
N LEU A 16 -2.09 56.48 21.72
CA LEU A 16 -1.77 57.91 21.76
C LEU A 16 -1.34 58.35 20.36
N GLY A 17 -2.00 59.40 19.87
CA GLY A 17 -1.61 60.12 18.66
C GLY A 17 -1.05 61.51 18.99
N GLY A 18 -0.33 62.07 18.01
CA GLY A 18 -0.40 63.49 17.67
C GLY A 18 0.85 64.36 17.88
N GLY A 19 1.36 64.91 16.77
CA GLY A 19 2.15 66.16 16.65
C GLY A 19 3.64 65.94 16.32
N GLY A 20 4.14 66.14 15.09
CA GLY A 20 4.36 67.39 14.33
C GLY A 20 5.89 67.54 14.13
N SER A 21 6.54 68.03 13.07
CA SER A 21 6.20 68.79 11.86
C SER A 21 7.43 68.87 10.93
N HIS A 22 7.19 69.16 9.64
CA HIS A 22 8.05 69.83 8.64
C HIS A 22 9.04 69.06 7.73
N GLY A 23 8.87 69.27 6.41
CA GLY A 23 9.91 69.08 5.39
C GLY A 23 9.38 68.88 3.95
N ARG A 24 9.24 69.96 3.18
CA ARG A 24 8.82 70.09 1.77
C ARG A 24 9.44 69.09 0.77
N ALA A 25 8.67 68.68 -0.24
CA ALA A 25 9.00 68.82 -1.67
C ALA A 25 7.77 68.57 -2.57
N GLN A 26 7.61 69.44 -3.58
CA GLN A 26 6.55 69.43 -4.61
C GLN A 26 6.96 68.53 -5.79
N SER A 27 5.99 67.82 -6.39
CA SER A 27 5.84 67.73 -7.85
C SER A 27 4.48 67.15 -8.21
N GLY A 28 3.77 67.84 -9.09
CA GLY A 28 2.35 67.67 -9.39
C GLY A 28 1.96 66.43 -10.20
N GLY A 29 0.65 66.18 -10.18
CA GLY A 29 -0.03 65.17 -10.99
C GLY A 29 -1.54 65.25 -10.78
N SER A 30 -2.19 66.10 -11.58
CA SER A 30 -3.60 66.07 -12.03
C SER A 30 -4.66 65.33 -11.19
N TYR A 31 -5.60 66.11 -10.66
CA TYR A 31 -6.88 65.66 -10.10
C TYR A 31 -7.84 65.20 -11.20
N GLN A 32 -8.41 64.00 -11.04
CA GLN A 32 -9.69 63.63 -11.64
C GLN A 32 -10.53 62.89 -10.60
N ALA A 33 -11.63 63.52 -10.21
CA ALA A 33 -12.56 63.03 -9.20
C ALA A 33 -13.39 61.86 -9.76
N TYR A 34 -13.54 60.79 -8.97
CA TYR A 34 -14.54 59.74 -9.20
C TYR A 34 -15.22 59.38 -7.88
N GLN A 35 -16.54 59.61 -7.86
CA GLN A 35 -17.48 59.13 -6.83
C GLN A 35 -17.60 57.59 -6.91
N PRO A 36 -17.81 56.86 -5.81
CA PRO A 36 -18.14 55.45 -5.88
C PRO A 36 -19.64 55.29 -6.19
N HIS A 37 -19.94 54.89 -7.42
CA HIS A 37 -21.23 54.29 -7.77
C HIS A 37 -21.23 52.81 -7.40
N SER A 38 -22.17 52.44 -6.54
CA SER A 38 -22.62 51.08 -6.26
C SER A 38 -23.21 50.45 -7.53
N GLN A 39 -22.58 49.39 -8.05
CA GLN A 39 -23.16 48.49 -9.03
C GLN A 39 -23.10 47.05 -8.55
N ASN A 40 -24.26 46.53 -8.16
CA ASN A 40 -24.56 45.11 -8.05
C ASN A 40 -24.57 44.46 -9.44
N ARG A 41 -23.77 43.40 -9.65
CA ARG A 41 -23.98 42.37 -10.68
C ARG A 41 -23.52 40.98 -10.19
N PRO A 42 -24.08 39.88 -10.72
CA PRO A 42 -24.59 38.80 -9.89
C PRO A 42 -23.72 37.52 -9.88
N VAL A 43 -23.60 36.90 -8.72
CA VAL A 43 -22.87 35.65 -8.44
C VAL A 43 -23.68 34.39 -8.82
N HIS A 44 -24.87 34.52 -9.42
CA HIS A 44 -25.82 33.42 -9.59
C HIS A 44 -25.76 32.64 -10.92
N GLN A 45 -24.92 33.01 -11.90
CA GLN A 45 -24.86 32.27 -13.18
C GLN A 45 -23.85 31.10 -13.22
N ASN A 46 -22.80 31.10 -12.40
CA ASN A 46 -21.77 30.04 -12.43
C ASN A 46 -22.18 28.75 -11.69
N SER A 47 -23.07 28.83 -10.70
CA SER A 47 -23.52 27.65 -9.95
C SER A 47 -24.46 26.77 -10.77
N HIS A 48 -25.29 27.34 -11.65
CA HIS A 48 -26.19 26.57 -12.50
C HIS A 48 -25.49 25.81 -13.63
N GLN A 49 -24.43 26.37 -14.23
CA GLN A 49 -23.63 25.63 -15.23
C GLN A 49 -22.88 24.45 -14.62
N GLN A 50 -22.35 24.62 -13.40
CA GLN A 50 -21.63 23.55 -12.70
C GLN A 50 -22.59 22.42 -12.27
N GLN A 51 -23.81 22.77 -11.87
CA GLN A 51 -24.84 21.80 -11.49
C GLN A 51 -25.39 21.02 -12.71
N GLN A 52 -25.51 21.67 -13.87
CA GLN A 52 -25.87 20.99 -15.12
C GLN A 52 -24.78 20.03 -15.61
N GLN A 53 -23.50 20.37 -15.47
CA GLN A 53 -22.40 19.45 -15.81
C GLN A 53 -22.40 18.20 -14.91
N LEU A 54 -22.65 18.35 -13.61
CA LEU A 54 -22.74 17.23 -12.67
C LEU A 54 -23.92 16.30 -12.98
N GLN A 55 -25.09 16.85 -13.35
CA GLN A 55 -26.23 16.05 -13.79
C GLN A 55 -25.96 15.30 -15.09
N HIS A 56 -25.27 15.93 -16.04
CA HIS A 56 -24.90 15.28 -17.30
C HIS A 56 -23.90 14.13 -17.09
N GLN A 57 -22.98 14.29 -16.14
CA GLN A 57 -22.00 13.26 -15.77
C GLN A 57 -22.66 12.08 -15.05
N GLN A 58 -23.66 12.33 -14.19
CA GLN A 58 -24.46 11.25 -13.57
C GLN A 58 -25.32 10.49 -14.58
N GLN A 59 -25.92 11.18 -15.55
CA GLN A 59 -26.68 10.51 -16.62
C GLN A 59 -25.79 9.63 -17.50
N GLN A 60 -24.56 10.08 -17.81
CA GLN A 60 -23.59 9.25 -18.54
C GLN A 60 -23.16 8.01 -17.75
N GLN A 61 -22.95 8.13 -16.43
CA GLN A 61 -22.64 6.97 -15.58
C GLN A 61 -23.79 5.97 -15.53
N GLN A 62 -25.04 6.43 -15.39
CA GLN A 62 -26.20 5.53 -15.39
C GLN A 62 -26.40 4.83 -16.74
N GLN A 63 -26.20 5.53 -17.87
CA GLN A 63 -26.25 4.91 -19.19
C GLN A 63 -25.15 3.85 -19.36
N GLN A 64 -23.92 4.13 -18.90
CA GLN A 64 -22.81 3.19 -18.98
C GLN A 64 -23.04 1.95 -18.10
N GLN A 65 -23.67 2.12 -16.93
CA GLN A 65 -24.05 1.03 -16.03
C GLN A 65 -25.17 0.15 -16.62
N SER A 66 -26.14 0.76 -17.32
CA SER A 66 -27.20 0.02 -18.03
C SER A 66 -26.68 -0.78 -19.24
N GLN A 67 -25.65 -0.28 -19.93
CA GLN A 67 -24.98 -1.01 -21.02
C GLN A 67 -24.16 -2.20 -20.49
N LEU A 68 -23.55 -2.08 -19.31
CA LEU A 68 -22.82 -3.17 -18.64
C LEU A 68 -23.74 -4.31 -18.18
N SER A 69 -24.94 -4.00 -17.69
CA SER A 69 -25.94 -5.04 -17.37
C SER A 69 -26.42 -5.80 -18.62
N GLY A 70 -26.53 -5.11 -19.77
CA GLY A 70 -26.89 -5.73 -21.04
C GLY A 70 -25.81 -6.65 -21.60
N GLN A 71 -24.53 -6.28 -21.46
CA GLN A 71 -23.40 -7.13 -21.88
C GLN A 71 -23.27 -8.38 -20.98
N HIS A 72 -23.51 -8.28 -19.68
CA HIS A 72 -23.51 -9.44 -18.78
C HIS A 72 -24.61 -10.46 -19.12
N GLN A 73 -25.81 -10.00 -19.48
CA GLN A 73 -26.89 -10.88 -19.95
C GLN A 73 -26.58 -11.49 -21.32
N ALA A 74 -25.96 -10.74 -22.24
CA ALA A 74 -25.57 -11.25 -23.55
C ALA A 74 -24.45 -12.31 -23.47
N LEU A 75 -23.46 -12.13 -22.58
CA LEU A 75 -22.39 -13.11 -22.33
C LEU A 75 -22.93 -14.39 -21.69
N SER A 76 -23.90 -14.27 -20.77
CA SER A 76 -24.60 -15.41 -20.17
C SER A 76 -25.42 -16.21 -21.20
N GLN A 77 -26.13 -15.54 -22.11
CA GLN A 77 -26.91 -16.21 -23.16
C GLN A 77 -26.05 -16.81 -24.28
N ALA A 78 -24.96 -16.13 -24.66
CA ALA A 78 -24.04 -16.64 -25.68
C ALA A 78 -23.30 -17.91 -25.23
N GLN A 79 -23.01 -18.06 -23.94
CA GLN A 79 -22.35 -19.26 -23.40
C GLN A 79 -23.34 -20.41 -23.15
N ALA A 80 -24.61 -20.13 -22.85
CA ALA A 80 -25.66 -21.16 -22.73
C ALA A 80 -25.98 -21.85 -24.07
N ASN A 81 -25.91 -21.14 -25.19
CA ASN A 81 -26.19 -21.70 -26.52
C ASN A 81 -25.07 -22.59 -27.09
N VAL A 82 -23.85 -22.51 -26.54
CA VAL A 82 -22.74 -23.40 -26.92
C VAL A 82 -22.87 -24.77 -26.25
N SER A 83 -23.66 -24.87 -25.17
CA SER A 83 -23.90 -26.11 -24.43
C SER A 83 -25.02 -26.99 -25.01
N THR A 84 -25.76 -26.52 -26.03
CA THR A 84 -26.95 -27.21 -26.56
C THR A 84 -26.76 -27.95 -27.89
N SER A 85 -25.54 -28.02 -28.44
CA SER A 85 -25.28 -28.72 -29.71
C SER A 85 -24.46 -29.99 -29.54
N ALA A 86 -25.00 -31.00 -28.86
CA ALA A 86 -24.56 -32.39 -28.99
C ALA A 86 -25.66 -33.34 -28.48
N ALA A 87 -26.50 -33.82 -29.38
CA ALA A 87 -27.33 -35.01 -29.15
C ALA A 87 -26.71 -36.19 -29.90
N PRO A 88 -26.81 -37.40 -29.33
CA PRO A 88 -27.57 -38.40 -30.05
C PRO A 88 -28.63 -39.10 -29.19
N SER A 89 -29.65 -39.54 -29.91
CA SER A 89 -30.84 -40.30 -29.54
C SER A 89 -30.57 -41.73 -29.05
N ALA A 90 -31.28 -42.17 -28.00
CA ALA A 90 -32.29 -43.25 -28.02
C ALA A 90 -32.52 -43.94 -26.65
N ASP A 91 -33.81 -44.16 -26.36
CA ASP A 91 -34.46 -45.19 -25.54
C ASP A 91 -34.40 -45.22 -23.99
N GLY A 92 -35.54 -44.82 -23.39
CA GLY A 92 -36.42 -45.72 -22.62
C GLY A 92 -35.95 -46.29 -21.27
N GLY A 93 -36.40 -45.72 -20.15
CA GLY A 93 -36.35 -46.40 -18.86
C GLY A 93 -36.68 -45.52 -17.65
N GLN A 94 -37.69 -45.92 -16.89
CA GLN A 94 -38.32 -45.19 -15.80
C GLN A 94 -37.42 -44.94 -14.57
N GLY A 95 -37.61 -43.76 -13.96
CA GLY A 95 -37.97 -43.62 -12.55
C GLY A 95 -36.87 -43.79 -11.48
N GLY A 96 -36.40 -42.65 -10.96
CA GLY A 96 -36.10 -42.51 -9.53
C GLY A 96 -34.62 -42.47 -9.12
N ALA A 97 -33.99 -41.29 -9.19
CA ALA A 97 -32.92 -40.86 -8.29
C ALA A 97 -32.50 -39.39 -8.59
N LEU A 98 -33.06 -38.43 -7.86
CA LEU A 98 -32.56 -37.04 -7.87
C LEU A 98 -32.33 -36.59 -6.43
N ALA A 99 -31.22 -37.06 -5.85
CA ALA A 99 -30.67 -36.53 -4.60
C ALA A 99 -29.19 -36.91 -4.40
N GLN A 100 -28.30 -36.74 -5.40
CA GLN A 100 -26.86 -36.95 -5.23
C GLN A 100 -25.96 -35.93 -6.00
N GLY A 101 -26.45 -34.71 -6.22
CA GLY A 101 -25.70 -33.70 -6.99
C GLY A 101 -24.81 -32.74 -6.20
N ASN A 102 -24.97 -32.59 -4.88
CA ASN A 102 -24.35 -31.49 -4.12
C ASN A 102 -23.29 -31.89 -3.09
N SER A 103 -22.94 -33.17 -2.95
CA SER A 103 -21.97 -33.63 -1.94
C SER A 103 -20.51 -33.36 -2.32
N SER A 104 -20.17 -33.42 -3.61
CA SER A 104 -18.77 -33.48 -4.06
C SER A 104 -18.05 -32.14 -4.15
N LEU A 105 -18.79 -31.01 -4.18
CA LEU A 105 -18.20 -29.67 -4.26
C LEU A 105 -17.65 -29.16 -2.91
N GLN A 106 -18.17 -29.66 -1.78
CA GLN A 106 -17.74 -29.24 -0.43
C GLN A 106 -16.72 -30.17 0.23
N ASP A 107 -16.48 -31.37 -0.32
CA ASP A 107 -15.63 -32.41 0.30
C ASP A 107 -14.14 -32.04 0.37
N TRP A 108 -13.63 -31.25 -0.57
CA TRP A 108 -12.21 -30.92 -0.58
C TRP A 108 -11.84 -29.84 0.46
N LYS A 109 -12.77 -28.92 0.77
CA LYS A 109 -12.58 -27.91 1.82
C LYS A 109 -12.43 -28.55 3.20
N ALA A 110 -13.14 -29.63 3.46
CA ALA A 110 -13.05 -30.38 4.71
C ALA A 110 -11.67 -31.03 4.95
N GLN A 111 -10.88 -31.21 3.90
CA GLN A 111 -9.53 -31.81 3.97
C GLN A 111 -8.43 -30.77 4.16
N LEU A 112 -8.74 -29.47 4.09
CA LEU A 112 -7.75 -28.41 4.22
C LEU A 112 -7.37 -28.18 5.68
N LYS A 113 -6.07 -27.94 5.90
CA LYS A 113 -5.56 -27.48 7.20
C LYS A 113 -5.66 -25.96 7.24
N LEU A 114 -6.82 -25.47 7.66
CA LEU A 114 -7.07 -24.03 7.79
C LEU A 114 -6.36 -23.47 9.03
N PRO A 115 -5.75 -22.27 8.94
CA PRO A 115 -5.22 -21.59 10.12
C PRO A 115 -6.37 -21.07 11.01
N PRO A 116 -6.09 -20.73 12.29
CA PRO A 116 -7.07 -20.13 13.17
C PRO A 116 -7.63 -18.82 12.61
N THR A 117 -8.93 -18.59 12.77
CA THR A 117 -9.59 -17.36 12.32
C THR A 117 -9.12 -16.15 13.13
N ASP A 118 -8.65 -15.09 12.45
CA ASP A 118 -8.24 -13.84 13.11
C ASP A 118 -9.47 -12.98 13.44
N SER A 119 -9.86 -12.99 14.72
CA SER A 119 -11.05 -12.33 15.29
C SER A 119 -10.80 -10.87 15.73
N ARG A 120 -9.62 -10.31 15.48
CA ARG A 120 -9.31 -8.91 15.82
C ARG A 120 -10.13 -7.93 14.96
N TYR A 121 -10.35 -6.73 15.48
CA TYR A 121 -11.11 -5.68 14.77
C TYR A 121 -10.42 -5.28 13.46
N ARG A 122 -11.21 -5.10 12.39
CA ARG A 122 -10.73 -4.65 11.07
C ARG A 122 -11.49 -3.42 10.61
N THR A 123 -10.77 -2.45 10.05
CA THR A 123 -11.36 -1.23 9.45
C THR A 123 -12.17 -1.51 8.18
N GLU A 124 -13.04 -0.57 7.82
CA GLU A 124 -13.95 -0.64 6.68
C GLU A 124 -13.24 -0.82 5.33
N ASP A 125 -12.05 -0.26 5.15
CA ASP A 125 -11.28 -0.42 3.90
C ASP A 125 -10.68 -1.84 3.72
N VAL A 126 -10.96 -2.75 4.64
CA VAL A 126 -10.69 -4.19 4.53
C VAL A 126 -11.97 -5.03 4.58
N THR A 127 -13.06 -4.50 5.17
CA THR A 127 -14.30 -5.26 5.43
C THR A 127 -15.51 -4.81 4.59
N ALA A 128 -15.48 -3.62 3.98
CA ALA A 128 -16.52 -3.11 3.10
C ALA A 128 -16.47 -3.80 1.73
N THR A 129 -16.77 -5.10 1.74
CA THR A 129 -16.80 -5.98 0.57
C THR A 129 -18.17 -5.96 -0.08
N LYS A 130 -18.22 -6.19 -1.39
CA LYS A 130 -19.46 -6.42 -2.17
C LYS A 130 -20.14 -7.74 -1.81
N GLY A 131 -19.46 -8.60 -1.06
CA GLY A 131 -19.98 -9.88 -0.56
C GLY A 131 -19.59 -11.06 -1.44
N ASN A 132 -18.58 -10.88 -2.30
CA ASN A 132 -18.09 -11.94 -3.19
C ASN A 132 -17.24 -12.93 -2.40
N GLU A 133 -17.20 -14.17 -2.86
CA GLU A 133 -16.26 -15.19 -2.42
C GLU A 133 -15.18 -15.43 -3.48
N PHE A 134 -14.05 -16.03 -3.08
CA PHE A 134 -13.00 -16.37 -4.05
C PHE A 134 -13.47 -17.37 -5.12
N GLU A 135 -14.49 -18.18 -4.80
CA GLU A 135 -15.09 -19.15 -5.73
C GLU A 135 -15.83 -18.47 -6.89
N ASP A 136 -16.33 -17.24 -6.68
CA ASP A 136 -17.05 -16.47 -7.69
C ASP A 136 -16.14 -16.00 -8.85
N TYR A 137 -14.82 -16.12 -8.68
CA TYR A 137 -13.83 -15.74 -9.69
C TYR A 137 -13.46 -16.88 -10.64
N PHE A 138 -14.06 -18.07 -10.50
CA PHE A 138 -13.82 -19.24 -11.36
C PHE A 138 -12.33 -19.61 -11.49
N LEU A 139 -11.59 -19.52 -10.38
CA LEU A 139 -10.18 -19.87 -10.31
C LEU A 139 -9.96 -21.39 -10.38
N LYS A 140 -8.74 -21.82 -10.73
CA LYS A 140 -8.33 -23.22 -10.61
C LYS A 140 -8.54 -23.73 -9.18
N ARG A 141 -9.02 -24.96 -9.05
CA ARG A 141 -9.29 -25.59 -7.73
C ARG A 141 -8.03 -25.62 -6.86
N GLU A 142 -6.90 -25.94 -7.44
CA GLU A 142 -5.59 -26.00 -6.78
C GLU A 142 -5.17 -24.63 -6.23
N LEU A 143 -5.52 -23.55 -6.95
CA LEU A 143 -5.29 -22.18 -6.48
C LEU A 143 -6.23 -21.83 -5.32
N LEU A 144 -7.51 -22.18 -5.40
CA LEU A 144 -8.46 -22.00 -4.29
C LEU A 144 -8.00 -22.73 -3.02
N MET A 145 -7.47 -23.95 -3.16
CA MET A 145 -6.85 -24.68 -2.05
C MET A 145 -5.71 -23.87 -1.39
N GLY A 146 -4.81 -23.30 -2.18
CA GLY A 146 -3.72 -22.45 -1.66
C GLY A 146 -4.23 -21.17 -0.99
N ILE A 147 -5.28 -20.54 -1.54
CA ILE A 147 -5.92 -19.35 -0.97
C ILE A 147 -6.48 -19.66 0.43
N TYR A 148 -7.28 -20.73 0.56
CA TYR A 148 -7.90 -21.08 1.85
C TYR A 148 -6.89 -21.60 2.88
N GLU A 149 -5.90 -22.42 2.49
CA GLU A 149 -4.84 -22.87 3.42
C GLU A 149 -3.98 -21.71 3.92
N LYS A 150 -3.85 -20.63 3.15
CA LYS A 150 -3.19 -19.41 3.60
C LYS A 150 -4.02 -18.64 4.64
N GLY A 151 -5.30 -18.98 4.81
CA GLY A 151 -6.24 -18.32 5.72
C GLY A 151 -7.01 -17.16 5.08
N PHE A 152 -7.09 -17.11 3.76
CA PHE A 152 -7.92 -16.12 3.07
C PHE A 152 -9.33 -16.66 2.90
N GLU A 153 -10.24 -16.17 3.73
CA GLU A 153 -11.65 -16.58 3.71
C GLU A 153 -12.45 -15.80 2.67
N ARG A 154 -12.32 -14.47 2.70
CA ARG A 154 -13.04 -13.54 1.82
C ARG A 154 -12.08 -12.55 1.16
N PRO A 155 -12.35 -12.16 -0.10
CA PRO A 155 -11.57 -11.15 -0.79
C PRO A 155 -11.71 -9.80 -0.10
N SER A 156 -10.61 -9.06 0.05
CA SER A 156 -10.66 -7.65 0.47
C SER A 156 -11.18 -6.75 -0.65
N PRO A 157 -11.58 -5.49 -0.39
CA PRO A 157 -12.10 -4.59 -1.42
C PRO A 157 -11.15 -4.42 -2.62
N ILE A 158 -9.83 -4.36 -2.38
CA ILE A 158 -8.84 -4.31 -3.48
C ILE A 158 -8.77 -5.61 -4.27
N GLN A 159 -9.02 -6.75 -3.65
CA GLN A 159 -9.07 -8.03 -4.33
C GLN A 159 -10.36 -8.16 -5.16
N GLU A 160 -11.51 -7.74 -4.63
CA GLU A 160 -12.79 -7.75 -5.33
C GLU A 160 -12.79 -6.86 -6.59
N GLU A 161 -12.16 -5.68 -6.53
CA GLU A 161 -12.04 -4.80 -7.70
C GLU A 161 -10.99 -5.31 -8.70
N SER A 162 -9.87 -5.83 -8.20
CA SER A 162 -8.69 -6.04 -9.03
C SER A 162 -8.57 -7.43 -9.65
N ILE A 163 -8.97 -8.49 -8.94
CA ILE A 163 -8.86 -9.87 -9.43
C ILE A 163 -9.67 -10.07 -10.73
N PRO A 164 -10.99 -9.79 -10.78
CA PRO A 164 -11.76 -10.04 -12.00
C PRO A 164 -11.23 -9.26 -13.20
N ILE A 165 -10.85 -7.99 -13.00
CA ILE A 165 -10.30 -7.15 -14.06
C ILE A 165 -8.93 -7.66 -14.55
N ALA A 166 -8.07 -8.12 -13.64
CA ALA A 166 -6.80 -8.72 -14.01
C ALA A 166 -7.01 -10.02 -14.82
N LEU A 167 -7.99 -10.84 -14.45
CA LEU A 167 -8.32 -12.07 -15.16
C LEU A 167 -8.78 -11.80 -16.61
N THR A 168 -9.51 -10.71 -16.89
CA THR A 168 -9.92 -10.36 -18.27
C THR A 168 -8.75 -9.98 -19.20
N GLY A 169 -7.57 -9.67 -18.65
CA GLY A 169 -6.42 -9.23 -19.45
C GLY A 169 -6.23 -7.72 -19.53
N SER A 170 -7.07 -6.94 -18.85
CA SER A 170 -6.94 -5.49 -18.82
C SER A 170 -5.74 -5.06 -17.96
N ASP A 171 -5.05 -4.02 -18.42
CA ASP A 171 -4.05 -3.33 -17.60
C ASP A 171 -4.72 -2.70 -16.36
N ILE A 172 -4.00 -2.65 -15.24
CA ILE A 172 -4.52 -2.08 -13.99
C ILE A 172 -3.57 -1.01 -13.47
N LEU A 173 -4.16 0.11 -13.05
CA LEU A 173 -3.51 1.10 -12.20
C LEU A 173 -4.29 1.17 -10.88
N ALA A 174 -3.72 0.60 -9.82
CA ALA A 174 -4.37 0.51 -8.52
C ALA A 174 -3.68 1.40 -7.47
N ARG A 175 -4.48 2.27 -6.85
CA ARG A 175 -4.13 2.99 -5.61
C ARG A 175 -4.78 2.31 -4.43
N ALA A 176 -3.96 1.78 -3.54
CA ALA A 176 -4.44 1.24 -2.28
C ALA A 176 -3.37 1.33 -1.19
N LYS A 177 -3.81 1.51 0.06
CA LYS A 177 -2.92 1.60 1.22
C LYS A 177 -2.15 0.29 1.43
N ASN A 178 -1.03 0.38 2.13
CA ASN A 178 -0.28 -0.82 2.50
C ASN A 178 -1.09 -1.67 3.48
N GLY A 179 -0.92 -3.00 3.42
CA GLY A 179 -1.62 -3.91 4.32
C GLY A 179 -3.11 -4.12 4.02
N THR A 180 -3.62 -3.81 2.83
CA THR A 180 -5.01 -4.12 2.40
C THR A 180 -5.16 -5.45 1.66
N GLY A 181 -4.08 -6.23 1.54
CA GLY A 181 -4.07 -7.44 0.73
C GLY A 181 -3.72 -7.24 -0.74
N LYS A 182 -3.11 -6.09 -1.12
CA LYS A 182 -2.60 -5.80 -2.48
C LYS A 182 -1.79 -6.95 -3.07
N THR A 183 -0.90 -7.56 -2.28
CA THR A 183 -0.04 -8.65 -2.75
C THR A 183 -0.86 -9.80 -3.30
N ALA A 184 -1.90 -10.25 -2.58
CA ALA A 184 -2.77 -11.30 -3.07
C ALA A 184 -3.62 -10.84 -4.27
N ALA A 185 -4.03 -9.56 -4.31
CA ALA A 185 -4.82 -8.99 -5.41
C ALA A 185 -4.12 -9.12 -6.78
N PHE A 186 -2.78 -9.05 -6.82
CA PHE A 186 -2.02 -9.33 -8.05
C PHE A 186 -1.44 -10.75 -8.13
N CYS A 187 -1.08 -11.39 -7.01
CA CYS A 187 -0.52 -12.74 -7.05
C CYS A 187 -1.54 -13.77 -7.53
N ILE A 188 -2.81 -13.66 -7.13
CA ILE A 188 -3.88 -14.60 -7.53
C ILE A 188 -4.04 -14.61 -9.06
N PRO A 189 -4.36 -13.49 -9.74
CA PRO A 189 -4.50 -13.50 -11.19
C PRO A 189 -3.19 -13.82 -11.92
N ALA A 190 -2.04 -13.43 -11.37
CA ALA A 190 -0.74 -13.80 -11.91
C ALA A 190 -0.51 -15.32 -11.93
N ILE A 191 -0.84 -16.01 -10.83
CA ILE A 191 -0.69 -17.47 -10.72
C ILE A 191 -1.73 -18.17 -11.59
N GLU A 192 -2.97 -17.68 -11.60
CA GLU A 192 -4.06 -18.25 -12.40
C GLU A 192 -3.71 -18.28 -13.89
N LYS A 193 -3.11 -17.21 -14.43
CA LYS A 193 -2.78 -17.10 -15.86
C LYS A 193 -1.56 -17.91 -16.31
N ILE A 194 -0.80 -18.51 -15.40
CA ILE A 194 0.37 -19.32 -15.78
C ILE A 194 -0.07 -20.66 -16.38
N ASP A 195 0.49 -20.98 -17.53
CA ASP A 195 0.48 -22.33 -18.10
C ASP A 195 1.66 -23.13 -17.52
N GLN A 196 1.33 -24.16 -16.74
CA GLN A 196 2.31 -24.99 -16.02
C GLN A 196 3.12 -25.90 -16.96
N ASN A 197 2.63 -26.15 -18.18
CA ASN A 197 3.29 -27.02 -19.15
C ASN A 197 4.34 -26.28 -19.99
N LYS A 198 4.32 -24.94 -19.94
CA LYS A 198 5.22 -24.10 -20.72
C LYS A 198 6.40 -23.66 -19.87
N ASN A 199 7.57 -24.24 -20.17
CA ASN A 199 8.82 -23.91 -19.50
C ASN A 199 9.40 -22.56 -19.97
N ALA A 200 8.74 -21.47 -19.56
CA ALA A 200 9.15 -20.10 -19.82
C ALA A 200 8.72 -19.19 -18.68
N ILE A 201 9.43 -18.07 -18.50
CA ILE A 201 9.03 -17.02 -17.56
C ILE A 201 7.82 -16.29 -18.16
N GLN A 202 6.65 -16.50 -17.57
CA GLN A 202 5.37 -15.97 -18.04
C GLN A 202 4.93 -14.73 -17.25
N VAL A 203 5.40 -14.61 -16.00
CA VAL A 203 5.08 -13.49 -15.10
C VAL A 203 6.36 -12.93 -14.49
N LEU A 204 6.50 -11.61 -14.54
CA LEU A 204 7.52 -10.85 -13.83
C LEU A 204 6.85 -9.93 -12.81
N ILE A 205 7.22 -10.08 -11.53
CA ILE A 205 6.83 -9.17 -10.45
C ILE A 205 8.05 -8.34 -10.04
N LEU A 206 8.00 -7.05 -10.34
CA LEU A 206 9.01 -6.08 -9.94
C LEU A 206 8.65 -5.44 -8.60
N VAL A 207 9.67 -5.35 -7.74
CA VAL A 207 9.57 -4.76 -6.41
C VAL A 207 10.83 -3.92 -6.11
N PRO A 208 10.74 -2.83 -5.34
CA PRO A 208 11.88 -1.94 -5.10
C PRO A 208 12.92 -2.49 -4.12
N THR A 209 12.53 -3.40 -3.22
CA THR A 209 13.41 -3.91 -2.15
C THR A 209 13.57 -5.42 -2.19
N ARG A 210 14.69 -5.90 -1.64
CA ARG A 210 15.02 -7.33 -1.59
C ARG A 210 14.09 -8.08 -0.65
N GLU A 211 13.74 -7.43 0.45
CA GLU A 211 12.87 -7.95 1.50
C GLU A 211 11.43 -8.15 0.98
N LEU A 212 10.91 -7.17 0.23
CA LEU A 212 9.60 -7.29 -0.41
C LEU A 212 9.61 -8.40 -1.47
N ALA A 213 10.71 -8.60 -2.20
CA ALA A 213 10.81 -9.70 -3.16
C ALA A 213 10.67 -11.07 -2.48
N LEU A 214 11.35 -11.26 -1.36
CA LEU A 214 11.25 -12.49 -0.57
C LEU A 214 9.82 -12.68 -0.04
N GLN A 215 9.21 -11.63 0.53
CA GLN A 215 7.84 -11.70 1.03
C GLN A 215 6.82 -12.04 -0.06
N THR A 216 6.89 -11.33 -1.19
CA THR A 216 5.99 -11.55 -2.33
C THR A 216 6.17 -12.96 -2.91
N SER A 217 7.41 -13.43 -3.04
CA SER A 217 7.66 -14.80 -3.51
C SER A 217 7.13 -15.88 -2.58
N GLN A 218 7.17 -15.64 -1.26
CA GLN A 218 6.63 -16.56 -0.27
C GLN A 218 5.11 -16.63 -0.39
N VAL A 219 4.45 -15.47 -0.57
CA VAL A 219 3.02 -15.43 -0.87
C VAL A 219 2.71 -16.19 -2.15
N CYS A 220 3.48 -15.99 -3.22
CA CYS A 220 3.29 -16.75 -4.46
C CYS A 220 3.42 -18.26 -4.26
N LYS A 221 4.44 -18.72 -3.53
CA LYS A 221 4.68 -20.15 -3.26
C LYS A 221 3.57 -20.78 -2.42
N GLU A 222 3.06 -20.06 -1.42
CA GLU A 222 1.96 -20.54 -0.58
C GLU A 222 0.65 -20.62 -1.36
N LEU A 223 0.34 -19.60 -2.18
CA LEU A 223 -0.84 -19.60 -3.03
C LEU A 223 -0.75 -20.68 -4.13
N ALA A 224 0.44 -20.89 -4.70
CA ALA A 224 0.68 -21.90 -5.73
C ALA A 224 1.06 -23.28 -5.18
N LYS A 225 0.86 -23.55 -3.88
CA LYS A 225 1.34 -24.79 -3.22
C LYS A 225 0.85 -26.08 -3.89
N HIS A 226 -0.36 -26.07 -4.44
CA HIS A 226 -0.98 -27.22 -5.11
C HIS A 226 -0.82 -27.17 -6.64
N LEU A 227 -0.03 -26.22 -7.16
CA LEU A 227 0.27 -26.07 -8.57
C LEU A 227 1.76 -26.40 -8.81
N HIS A 228 2.09 -26.91 -9.99
CA HIS A 228 3.46 -27.15 -10.45
C HIS A 228 4.14 -25.87 -10.98
N ILE A 229 3.95 -24.74 -10.29
CA ILE A 229 4.49 -23.44 -10.68
C ILE A 229 5.82 -23.19 -9.98
N GLN A 230 6.89 -23.04 -10.76
CA GLN A 230 8.21 -22.70 -10.25
C GLN A 230 8.35 -21.18 -10.06
N VAL A 231 8.44 -20.77 -8.80
CA VAL A 231 8.66 -19.37 -8.39
C VAL A 231 10.14 -19.15 -8.05
N MET A 232 10.77 -18.16 -8.69
CA MET A 232 12.15 -17.74 -8.42
C MET A 232 12.19 -16.32 -7.87
N VAL A 233 13.15 -16.06 -6.98
CA VAL A 233 13.52 -14.70 -6.54
C VAL A 233 14.90 -14.36 -7.07
N THR A 234 15.06 -13.16 -7.62
CA THR A 234 16.37 -12.61 -7.96
C THR A 234 16.47 -11.15 -7.55
N THR A 235 17.44 -10.83 -6.72
CA THR A 235 17.60 -9.46 -6.21
C THR A 235 19.06 -9.11 -6.04
N GLY A 236 19.39 -7.82 -5.97
CA GLY A 236 20.74 -7.43 -5.56
C GLY A 236 21.16 -8.14 -4.26
N GLY A 237 22.43 -8.49 -4.10
CA GLY A 237 22.94 -9.11 -2.88
C GLY A 237 22.76 -10.63 -2.75
N THR A 238 22.03 -11.29 -3.65
CA THR A 238 22.21 -12.73 -3.90
C THR A 238 23.37 -12.96 -4.86
N SER A 239 23.95 -14.16 -4.83
CA SER A 239 25.00 -14.59 -5.75
C SER A 239 24.46 -14.62 -7.17
N LEU A 240 25.06 -13.82 -8.06
CA LEU A 240 24.69 -13.80 -9.48
C LEU A 240 24.89 -15.17 -10.12
N LYS A 241 25.95 -15.89 -9.73
CA LYS A 241 26.23 -17.24 -10.22
C LYS A 241 25.11 -18.21 -9.88
N ASP A 242 24.59 -18.14 -8.65
CA ASP A 242 23.54 -19.05 -8.20
C ASP A 242 22.20 -18.72 -8.89
N ASP A 243 21.91 -17.44 -9.09
CA ASP A 243 20.75 -16.99 -9.87
C ASP A 243 20.82 -17.51 -11.33
N ILE A 244 22.00 -17.41 -11.98
CA ILE A 244 22.23 -17.94 -13.33
C ILE A 244 22.03 -19.46 -13.35
N MET A 245 22.61 -20.18 -12.39
CA MET A 245 22.46 -21.63 -12.29
C MET A 245 21.00 -22.04 -12.07
N ARG A 246 20.26 -21.27 -11.27
CA ARG A 246 18.82 -21.50 -11.04
C ARG A 246 17.99 -21.26 -12.29
N LEU A 247 18.36 -20.31 -13.15
CA LEU A 247 17.63 -20.02 -14.41
C LEU A 247 17.79 -21.10 -15.49
N TYR A 248 18.75 -22.02 -15.36
CA TYR A 248 18.79 -23.22 -16.19
C TYR A 248 17.69 -24.24 -15.86
N GLN A 249 17.09 -24.12 -14.67
CA GLN A 249 15.93 -24.91 -14.26
C GLN A 249 14.64 -24.14 -14.56
N PRO A 250 13.49 -24.83 -14.75
CA PRO A 250 12.23 -24.15 -15.02
C PRO A 250 11.87 -23.03 -14.04
N VAL A 251 11.42 -21.90 -14.58
CA VAL A 251 10.90 -20.74 -13.84
C VAL A 251 9.71 -20.20 -14.61
N HIS A 252 8.54 -20.17 -13.97
CA HIS A 252 7.32 -19.61 -14.58
C HIS A 252 7.03 -18.20 -14.07
N LEU A 253 7.33 -17.94 -12.79
CA LEU A 253 7.13 -16.66 -12.11
C LEU A 253 8.44 -16.17 -11.52
N LEU A 254 8.88 -14.99 -11.95
CA LEU A 254 10.08 -14.33 -11.44
C LEU A 254 9.69 -13.13 -10.58
N VAL A 255 10.15 -13.08 -9.33
CA VAL A 255 10.05 -11.90 -8.46
C VAL A 255 11.43 -11.27 -8.32
N GLY A 256 11.57 -9.97 -8.57
CA GLY A 256 12.90 -9.37 -8.48
C GLY A 256 12.99 -7.85 -8.43
N THR A 257 14.19 -7.38 -8.12
CA THR A 257 14.53 -5.95 -8.13
C THR A 257 14.99 -5.49 -9.51
N PRO A 258 14.63 -4.29 -10.00
CA PRO A 258 14.85 -3.87 -11.39
C PRO A 258 16.28 -4.07 -11.90
N GLY A 259 17.28 -3.60 -11.14
CA GLY A 259 18.67 -3.67 -11.57
C GLY A 259 19.20 -5.10 -11.77
N ARG A 260 18.81 -6.04 -10.90
CA ARG A 260 19.26 -7.45 -11.02
C ARG A 260 18.57 -8.17 -12.18
N VAL A 261 17.25 -7.97 -12.35
CA VAL A 261 16.51 -8.59 -13.45
C VAL A 261 17.03 -8.06 -14.79
N LEU A 262 17.26 -6.74 -14.90
CA LEU A 262 17.84 -6.13 -16.09
C LEU A 262 19.23 -6.67 -16.42
N ASP A 263 20.09 -6.87 -15.42
CA ASP A 263 21.43 -7.45 -15.63
C ASP A 263 21.34 -8.88 -16.19
N LEU A 264 20.48 -9.73 -15.63
CA LEU A 264 20.26 -11.10 -16.10
C LEU A 264 19.63 -11.14 -17.50
N ALA A 265 18.71 -10.22 -17.81
CA ALA A 265 18.09 -10.11 -19.13
C ALA A 265 19.10 -9.68 -20.21
N ARG A 266 19.93 -8.66 -19.90
CA ARG A 266 21.01 -8.19 -20.80
C ARG A 266 22.06 -9.27 -21.10
N LYS A 267 22.33 -10.14 -20.14
CA LYS A 267 23.24 -11.29 -20.31
C LYS A 267 22.62 -12.43 -21.14
N GLY A 268 21.35 -12.33 -21.51
CA GLY A 268 20.63 -13.38 -22.24
C GLY A 268 20.29 -14.62 -21.39
N VAL A 269 20.52 -14.57 -20.07
CA VAL A 269 20.23 -15.70 -19.17
C VAL A 269 18.77 -15.71 -18.73
N CYS A 270 18.20 -14.53 -18.49
CA CYS A 270 16.78 -14.37 -18.17
C CYS A 270 16.01 -14.02 -19.45
N ASN A 271 15.46 -15.04 -20.11
CA ASN A 271 14.60 -14.83 -21.28
C ASN A 271 13.20 -14.40 -20.84
N LEU A 272 12.82 -13.19 -21.23
CA LEU A 272 11.54 -12.57 -20.92
C LEU A 272 10.59 -12.48 -22.14
N GLY A 273 10.96 -13.08 -23.28
CA GLY A 273 10.20 -12.99 -24.53
C GLY A 273 8.81 -13.63 -24.51
N GLU A 274 8.49 -14.40 -23.48
CA GLU A 274 7.15 -14.99 -23.25
C GLU A 274 6.49 -14.49 -21.95
N CYS A 275 7.05 -13.42 -21.37
CA CYS A 275 6.55 -12.84 -20.14
C CYS A 275 5.33 -11.95 -20.42
N ASN A 276 4.17 -12.58 -20.49
CA ASN A 276 2.91 -11.95 -20.88
C ASN A 276 2.30 -11.07 -19.78
N MET A 277 2.83 -11.09 -18.56
CA MET A 277 2.37 -10.22 -17.47
C MET A 277 3.54 -9.57 -16.73
N LEU A 278 3.47 -8.25 -16.56
CA LEU A 278 4.34 -7.46 -15.70
C LEU A 278 3.54 -6.91 -14.53
N VAL A 279 3.96 -7.21 -13.31
CA VAL A 279 3.42 -6.61 -12.09
C VAL A 279 4.46 -5.68 -11.49
N MET A 280 4.04 -4.49 -11.05
CA MET A 280 4.88 -3.52 -10.36
C MET A 280 4.24 -3.18 -9.02
N ASP A 281 4.85 -3.62 -7.92
CA ASP A 281 4.42 -3.28 -6.55
C ASP A 281 5.32 -2.17 -5.97
N GLU A 282 4.72 -1.26 -5.18
CA GLU A 282 5.32 0.01 -4.76
C GLU A 282 5.90 0.80 -5.96
N ALA A 283 5.04 1.02 -6.96
CA ALA A 283 5.44 1.62 -8.23
C ALA A 283 5.94 3.06 -8.11
N ASP A 284 5.48 3.83 -7.13
CA ASP A 284 6.05 5.14 -6.81
C ASP A 284 7.57 5.08 -6.55
N LYS A 285 8.04 4.04 -5.86
CA LYS A 285 9.47 3.81 -5.64
C LYS A 285 10.18 3.23 -6.85
N LEU A 286 9.55 2.31 -7.58
CA LEU A 286 10.11 1.77 -8.83
C LEU A 286 10.28 2.83 -9.92
N LEU A 287 9.48 3.89 -9.85
CA LEU A 287 9.48 5.02 -10.79
C LEU A 287 10.13 6.28 -10.19
N SER A 288 10.98 6.12 -9.19
CA SER A 288 11.88 7.19 -8.76
C SER A 288 12.93 7.48 -9.84
N PRO A 289 13.55 8.68 -9.86
CA PRO A 289 14.57 9.03 -10.86
C PRO A 289 15.73 8.02 -10.95
N GLU A 290 16.04 7.33 -9.86
CA GLU A 290 17.09 6.31 -9.77
C GLU A 290 16.70 4.99 -10.45
N PHE A 291 15.44 4.57 -10.35
CA PHE A 291 14.97 3.26 -10.82
C PHE A 291 14.24 3.31 -12.16
N GLN A 292 13.55 4.41 -12.47
CA GLN A 292 12.75 4.55 -13.67
C GLN A 292 13.52 4.18 -14.95
N PRO A 293 14.76 4.67 -15.18
CA PRO A 293 15.50 4.30 -16.40
C PRO A 293 15.78 2.79 -16.51
N LEU A 294 15.97 2.10 -15.38
CA LEU A 294 16.20 0.66 -15.35
C LEU A 294 14.92 -0.11 -15.69
N VAL A 295 13.78 0.33 -15.15
CA VAL A 295 12.47 -0.26 -15.44
C VAL A 295 12.10 -0.09 -16.91
N GLU A 296 12.29 1.11 -17.47
CA GLU A 296 12.00 1.37 -18.90
C GLU A 296 12.84 0.49 -19.83
N GLN A 297 14.12 0.30 -19.51
CA GLN A 297 14.98 -0.59 -20.29
C GLN A 297 14.61 -2.06 -20.15
N LEU A 298 14.19 -2.48 -18.96
CA LEU A 298 13.74 -3.85 -18.72
C LEU A 298 12.45 -4.16 -19.50
N ILE A 299 11.55 -3.18 -19.60
CA ILE A 299 10.32 -3.30 -20.38
C ILE A 299 10.58 -3.63 -21.86
N ALA A 300 11.70 -3.16 -22.42
CA ALA A 300 12.07 -3.46 -23.80
C ALA A 300 12.40 -4.95 -24.05
N PHE A 301 12.65 -5.74 -23.00
CA PHE A 301 12.83 -7.19 -23.10
C PHE A 301 11.53 -7.98 -23.00
N LEU A 302 10.42 -7.31 -22.65
CA LEU A 302 9.10 -7.93 -22.51
C LEU A 302 8.30 -7.79 -23.83
N PRO A 303 7.36 -8.71 -24.11
CA PRO A 303 6.41 -8.56 -25.20
C PRO A 303 5.66 -7.23 -25.14
N GLU A 304 5.40 -6.64 -26.31
CA GLU A 304 4.56 -5.44 -26.39
C GLU A 304 3.11 -5.73 -25.96
N SER A 305 2.61 -6.93 -26.26
CA SER A 305 1.24 -7.38 -25.91
C SER A 305 1.06 -7.75 -24.43
N ARG A 306 2.08 -7.60 -23.59
CA ARG A 306 1.99 -7.95 -22.16
C ARG A 306 0.89 -7.15 -21.45
N GLN A 307 0.27 -7.77 -20.47
CA GLN A 307 -0.57 -7.12 -19.48
C GLN A 307 0.30 -6.48 -18.39
N THR A 308 0.02 -5.24 -18.00
CA THR A 308 0.74 -4.54 -16.93
C THR A 308 -0.18 -4.21 -15.77
N LEU A 309 0.18 -4.67 -14.57
CA LEU A 309 -0.54 -4.40 -13.32
C LEU A 309 0.34 -3.54 -12.40
N LEU A 310 -0.06 -2.29 -12.17
CA LEU A 310 0.70 -1.34 -11.37
C LEU A 310 -0.03 -1.03 -10.07
N TYR A 311 0.63 -1.28 -8.93
CA TYR A 311 0.12 -1.02 -7.60
C TYR A 311 0.99 0.00 -6.88
N SER A 312 0.36 1.02 -6.30
CA SER A 312 1.07 2.06 -5.55
C SER A 312 0.26 2.56 -4.37
N ALA A 313 0.96 3.05 -3.33
CA ALA A 313 0.31 3.80 -2.26
C ALA A 313 0.07 5.26 -2.68
N THR A 314 0.99 5.81 -3.48
CA THR A 314 0.95 7.21 -3.93
C THR A 314 1.02 7.31 -5.46
N PHE A 315 0.51 8.40 -6.03
CA PHE A 315 0.59 8.67 -7.48
C PHE A 315 1.28 10.01 -7.76
N PRO A 316 2.61 10.09 -7.60
CA PRO A 316 3.36 11.25 -8.05
C PRO A 316 3.29 11.41 -9.57
N VAL A 317 3.72 12.58 -10.06
CA VAL A 317 3.73 12.92 -11.50
C VAL A 317 4.49 11.87 -12.34
N THR A 318 5.54 11.27 -11.78
CA THR A 318 6.33 10.21 -12.44
C THR A 318 5.50 8.94 -12.71
N VAL A 319 4.60 8.56 -11.79
CA VAL A 319 3.68 7.43 -12.03
C VAL A 319 2.68 7.78 -13.13
N LYS A 320 2.19 9.03 -13.16
CA LYS A 320 1.25 9.49 -14.19
C LYS A 320 1.88 9.48 -15.59
N SER A 321 3.09 10.03 -15.74
CA SER A 321 3.80 10.04 -17.04
C SER A 321 4.15 8.63 -17.51
N PHE A 322 4.55 7.75 -16.59
CA PHE A 322 4.79 6.34 -16.90
C PHE A 322 3.50 5.63 -17.35
N LYS A 323 2.37 5.89 -16.67
CA LYS A 323 1.05 5.34 -17.02
C LYS A 323 0.67 5.67 -18.47
N ASP A 324 0.78 6.94 -18.85
CA ASP A 324 0.38 7.39 -20.19
C ASP A 324 1.25 6.79 -21.31
N ARG A 325 2.49 6.36 -20.99
CA ARG A 325 3.43 5.78 -21.97
C ARG A 325 3.38 4.25 -22.05
N PHE A 326 3.18 3.56 -20.94
CA PHE A 326 3.41 2.11 -20.85
C PHE A 326 2.17 1.26 -20.56
N LEU A 327 1.05 1.88 -20.13
CA LEU A 327 -0.20 1.16 -19.84
C LEU A 327 -1.24 1.40 -20.96
N ARG A 328 -1.94 0.33 -21.36
CA ARG A 328 -2.92 0.33 -22.46
C ARG A 328 -4.34 0.39 -21.91
N LYS A 329 -4.94 1.59 -21.94
CA LYS A 329 -6.30 1.84 -21.40
C LYS A 329 -6.52 1.18 -20.03
N PRO A 330 -5.67 1.49 -19.03
CA PRO A 330 -5.71 0.78 -17.76
C PRO A 330 -7.03 1.03 -17.03
N TYR A 331 -7.56 -0.01 -16.41
CA TYR A 331 -8.61 0.12 -15.41
C TYR A 331 -8.02 0.76 -14.15
N VAL A 332 -8.56 1.92 -13.76
CA VAL A 332 -8.04 2.68 -12.62
C VAL A 332 -8.85 2.32 -11.38
N ILE A 333 -8.21 1.64 -10.45
CA ILE A 333 -8.79 1.32 -9.15
C ILE A 333 -8.27 2.34 -8.15
N ASN A 334 -9.19 3.10 -7.56
CA ASN A 334 -8.84 4.07 -6.53
C ASN A 334 -9.69 3.83 -5.29
N LEU A 335 -9.14 3.07 -4.34
CA LEU A 335 -9.82 2.75 -3.07
C LEU A 335 -9.45 3.72 -1.94
N MET A 336 -8.87 4.86 -2.30
CA MET A 336 -8.47 5.90 -1.36
C MET A 336 -8.98 7.23 -1.91
N ASP A 337 -9.99 7.83 -1.29
CA ASP A 337 -10.40 9.21 -1.66
C ASP A 337 -9.30 10.22 -1.27
N GLU A 338 -8.68 9.99 -0.11
CA GLU A 338 -7.55 10.75 0.45
C GLU A 338 -6.41 9.79 0.88
N LEU A 339 -5.16 10.28 0.99
CA LEU A 339 -4.02 9.52 1.55
C LEU A 339 -4.17 9.30 3.07
N THR A 340 -5.25 8.66 3.49
CA THR A 340 -5.60 8.51 4.90
C THR A 340 -4.98 7.27 5.53
N LEU A 341 -4.56 7.41 6.78
CA LEU A 341 -4.05 6.34 7.63
C LEU A 341 -5.16 5.81 8.54
N LYS A 342 -6.30 5.41 7.94
CA LYS A 342 -7.46 4.88 8.69
C LYS A 342 -7.04 3.71 9.58
N GLY A 343 -7.48 3.75 10.84
CA GLY A 343 -7.13 2.77 11.88
C GLY A 343 -5.86 3.08 12.65
N ILE A 344 -5.08 4.10 12.25
CA ILE A 344 -3.86 4.47 12.94
C ILE A 344 -4.05 5.81 13.67
N THR A 345 -4.02 5.75 14.99
CA THR A 345 -4.03 6.97 15.81
C THR A 345 -2.65 7.59 15.80
N GLN A 346 -2.56 8.88 15.51
CA GLN A 346 -1.30 9.59 15.31
C GLN A 346 -1.14 10.69 16.36
N PHE A 347 -0.04 10.63 17.10
CA PHE A 347 0.33 11.64 18.07
C PHE A 347 1.70 12.26 17.76
N TYR A 348 1.93 13.47 18.24
CA TYR A 348 3.24 14.08 18.34
C TYR A 348 3.58 14.48 19.79
N ALA A 349 4.86 14.44 20.12
CA ALA A 349 5.43 14.97 21.35
C ALA A 349 6.49 16.01 20.99
N PHE A 350 6.31 17.26 21.43
CA PHE A 350 7.35 18.28 21.31
C PHE A 350 8.48 17.98 22.29
N VAL A 351 9.69 17.79 21.76
CA VAL A 351 10.87 17.43 22.53
C VAL A 351 12.12 18.06 21.95
N GLU A 352 13.08 18.42 22.80
CA GLU A 352 14.44 18.73 22.36
C GLU A 352 15.20 17.44 22.02
N GLU A 353 16.22 17.50 21.16
CA GLU A 353 17.03 16.33 20.78
C GLU A 353 17.58 15.58 22.01
N ARG A 354 18.09 16.31 23.01
CA ARG A 354 18.61 15.71 24.26
C ARG A 354 17.56 14.97 25.08
N GLN A 355 16.27 15.27 24.88
CA GLN A 355 15.15 14.68 25.62
C GLN A 355 14.55 13.46 24.91
N LYS A 356 14.86 13.23 23.63
CA LYS A 356 14.22 12.17 22.83
C LYS A 356 14.35 10.78 23.45
N VAL A 357 15.53 10.41 23.95
CA VAL A 357 15.74 9.09 24.60
C VAL A 357 14.92 8.96 25.88
N HIS A 358 14.81 10.02 26.67
CA HIS A 358 14.00 10.02 27.89
C HIS A 358 12.50 9.93 27.57
N CYS A 359 12.04 10.66 26.56
CA CYS A 359 10.68 10.57 26.05
C CYS A 359 10.38 9.14 25.55
N LEU A 360 11.28 8.54 24.79
CA LEU A 360 11.14 7.16 24.32
C LEU A 360 11.01 6.15 25.47
N SER A 361 11.84 6.27 26.51
CA SER A 361 11.74 5.43 27.71
C SER A 361 10.38 5.59 28.42
N THR A 362 9.87 6.81 28.46
CA THR A 362 8.53 7.10 29.01
C THR A 362 7.43 6.44 28.19
N LEU A 363 7.52 6.50 26.86
CA LEU A 363 6.58 5.83 25.96
C LEU A 363 6.59 4.30 26.17
N PHE A 364 7.78 3.70 26.26
CA PHE A 364 7.92 2.26 26.51
C PHE A 364 7.35 1.80 27.86
N SER A 365 7.34 2.69 28.85
CA SER A 365 6.77 2.40 30.17
C SER A 365 5.26 2.60 30.22
N LYS A 366 4.71 3.52 29.42
CA LYS A 366 3.29 3.89 29.44
C LYS A 366 2.42 3.14 28.44
N LEU A 367 2.99 2.73 27.31
CA LEU A 367 2.26 2.10 26.21
C LEU A 367 2.31 0.58 26.31
N GLN A 368 1.20 -0.07 25.99
CA GLN A 368 1.09 -1.52 25.87
C GLN A 368 1.58 -1.98 24.49
N ILE A 369 2.90 -2.02 24.33
CA ILE A 369 3.53 -2.40 23.08
C ILE A 369 3.52 -3.93 22.94
N ASN A 370 2.97 -4.47 21.85
CA ASN A 370 3.24 -5.86 21.47
C ASN A 370 4.65 -5.92 20.86
N GLN A 371 4.78 -5.41 19.63
CA GLN A 371 6.06 -5.06 19.03
C GLN A 371 6.05 -3.61 18.53
N SER A 372 7.22 -2.97 18.50
CA SER A 372 7.37 -1.62 17.94
C SER A 372 8.46 -1.52 16.88
N ILE A 373 8.28 -0.57 15.96
CA ILE A 373 9.32 -0.13 15.03
C ILE A 373 9.66 1.33 15.31
N ILE A 374 10.94 1.62 15.48
CA ILE A 374 11.47 2.95 15.78
C ILE A 374 12.27 3.44 14.59
N PHE A 375 11.86 4.56 14.01
CA PHE A 375 12.50 5.12 12.82
C PHE A 375 13.48 6.25 13.14
N CYS A 376 14.68 6.13 12.58
CA CYS A 376 15.69 7.18 12.56
C CYS A 376 16.03 7.59 11.12
N ASN A 377 16.45 8.84 10.95
CA ASN A 377 16.74 9.41 9.62
C ASN A 377 18.14 9.04 9.09
N SER A 378 19.01 8.43 9.90
CA SER A 378 20.37 8.04 9.47
C SER A 378 20.85 6.73 10.09
N VAL A 379 21.75 6.05 9.38
CA VAL A 379 22.36 4.78 9.81
C VAL A 379 23.06 4.92 11.17
N ASN A 380 23.86 5.97 11.34
CA ASN A 380 24.59 6.19 12.59
C ASN A 380 23.62 6.38 13.77
N ARG A 381 22.49 7.06 13.56
CA ARG A 381 21.47 7.25 14.60
C ARG A 381 20.76 5.94 14.94
N VAL A 382 20.51 5.07 13.96
CA VAL A 382 19.97 3.72 14.21
C VAL A 382 20.88 2.94 15.16
N GLU A 383 22.18 2.87 14.86
CA GLU A 383 23.14 2.13 15.69
C GLU A 383 23.28 2.73 17.09
N LEU A 384 23.43 4.07 17.19
CA LEU A 384 23.57 4.77 18.47
C LEU A 384 22.32 4.61 19.35
N LEU A 385 21.13 4.75 18.76
CA LEU A 385 19.88 4.59 19.50
C LEU A 385 19.70 3.14 19.97
N ALA A 386 19.94 2.17 19.09
CA ALA A 386 19.82 0.75 19.42
C ALA A 386 20.77 0.36 20.57
N LYS A 387 22.03 0.80 20.51
CA LYS A 387 22.98 0.62 21.61
C LYS A 387 22.45 1.24 22.90
N LYS A 388 21.97 2.49 22.84
CA LYS A 388 21.51 3.22 24.02
C LYS A 388 20.28 2.59 24.68
N ILE A 389 19.29 2.15 23.91
CA ILE A 389 18.09 1.52 24.48
C ILE A 389 18.40 0.10 25.00
N THR A 390 19.36 -0.60 24.39
CA THR A 390 19.85 -1.89 24.91
C THR A 390 20.55 -1.71 26.25
N GLU A 391 21.39 -0.68 26.41
CA GLU A 391 22.01 -0.32 27.70
C GLU A 391 20.98 0.01 28.79
N LEU A 392 19.81 0.54 28.40
CA LEU A 392 18.68 0.81 29.31
C LEU A 392 17.85 -0.43 29.63
N GLY A 393 18.22 -1.61 29.11
CA GLY A 393 17.54 -2.89 29.38
C GLY A 393 16.39 -3.21 28.43
N TYR A 394 16.18 -2.43 27.36
CA TYR A 394 15.15 -2.75 26.37
C TYR A 394 15.66 -3.79 25.35
N SER A 395 14.85 -4.83 25.13
CA SER A 395 15.06 -5.77 24.03
C SER A 395 14.85 -5.06 22.70
N CYS A 396 15.92 -4.86 21.93
CA CYS A 396 15.84 -4.30 20.58
C CYS A 396 16.78 -5.01 19.59
N PHE A 397 16.34 -5.11 18.34
CA PHE A 397 17.25 -5.28 17.20
C PHE A 397 17.34 -3.97 16.44
N TYR A 398 18.31 -3.89 15.53
CA TYR A 398 18.43 -2.76 14.63
C TYR A 398 18.76 -3.19 13.21
N VAL A 399 18.37 -2.35 12.25
CA VAL A 399 18.58 -2.65 10.85
C VAL A 399 18.71 -1.40 9.98
N HIS A 400 19.67 -1.43 9.05
CA HIS A 400 19.91 -0.31 8.14
C HIS A 400 20.61 -0.75 6.85
N ALA A 401 20.72 0.19 5.91
CA ALA A 401 21.22 -0.05 4.56
C ALA A 401 22.67 -0.56 4.47
N LYS A 402 23.55 -0.15 5.40
CA LYS A 402 24.96 -0.56 5.43
C LYS A 402 25.22 -1.99 5.95
N MET A 403 24.21 -2.69 6.46
CA MET A 403 24.37 -4.07 6.94
C MET A 403 24.44 -5.05 5.77
N LEU A 404 25.16 -6.16 5.99
CA LEU A 404 25.13 -7.30 5.09
C LEU A 404 23.70 -7.83 4.94
N GLN A 405 23.32 -8.23 3.72
CA GLN A 405 21.96 -8.67 3.43
C GLN A 405 21.55 -9.89 4.26
N SER A 406 22.46 -10.84 4.47
CA SER A 406 22.24 -12.01 5.33
C SER A 406 21.86 -11.61 6.76
N HIS A 407 22.53 -10.59 7.31
CA HIS A 407 22.24 -10.08 8.64
C HIS A 407 20.89 -9.35 8.69
N ARG A 408 20.57 -8.56 7.66
CA ARG A 408 19.25 -7.89 7.53
C ARG A 408 18.12 -8.93 7.50
N ASN A 409 18.29 -10.01 6.73
CA ASN A 409 17.31 -11.09 6.64
C ASN A 409 17.14 -11.82 7.98
N ARG A 410 18.25 -12.07 8.70
CA ARG A 410 18.21 -12.71 10.02
C ARG A 410 17.47 -11.83 11.03
N VAL A 411 17.84 -10.55 11.14
CA VAL A 411 17.15 -9.59 12.03
C VAL A 411 15.67 -9.51 11.70
N PHE A 412 15.32 -9.48 10.40
CA PHE A 412 13.92 -9.50 9.98
C PHE A 412 13.19 -10.74 10.48
N HIS A 413 13.76 -11.91 10.25
CA HIS A 413 13.17 -13.20 10.62
C HIS A 413 12.99 -13.30 12.14
N ASP A 414 14.03 -13.00 12.90
CA ASP A 414 14.02 -13.07 14.36
C ASP A 414 13.01 -12.07 14.94
N PHE A 415 12.96 -10.84 14.41
CA PHE A 415 11.97 -9.84 14.82
C PHE A 415 10.53 -10.29 14.47
N ARG A 416 10.29 -10.78 13.26
CA ARG A 416 8.96 -11.26 12.84
C ARG A 416 8.46 -12.43 13.70
N ASN A 417 9.37 -13.28 14.17
CA ASN A 417 9.05 -14.41 15.04
C ASN A 417 8.91 -14.03 16.53
N GLY A 418 9.00 -12.74 16.87
CA GLY A 418 8.83 -12.27 18.25
C GLY A 418 10.06 -12.46 19.14
N ALA A 419 11.25 -12.76 18.58
CA ALA A 419 12.48 -12.88 19.38
C ALA A 419 12.89 -11.56 20.05
N CYS A 420 12.31 -10.45 19.61
CA CYS A 420 12.58 -9.12 20.14
C CYS A 420 11.33 -8.24 20.06
N ARG A 421 11.16 -7.34 21.05
CA ARG A 421 9.99 -6.44 21.11
C ARG A 421 10.13 -5.19 20.26
N ASN A 422 11.35 -4.70 20.01
CA ASN A 422 11.57 -3.43 19.33
C ASN A 422 12.54 -3.58 18.17
N LEU A 423 12.27 -2.91 17.05
CA LEU A 423 13.18 -2.83 15.91
C LEU A 423 13.52 -1.36 15.60
N VAL A 424 14.79 -1.00 15.70
CA VAL A 424 15.27 0.33 15.27
C VAL A 424 15.69 0.27 13.81
N SER A 425 15.16 1.16 12.96
CA SER A 425 15.37 1.09 11.52
C SER A 425 15.53 2.44 10.85
N SER A 426 16.25 2.46 9.73
CA SER A 426 16.12 3.54 8.74
C SER A 426 14.98 3.26 7.75
N ASP A 427 14.72 4.21 6.85
CA ASP A 427 13.64 4.14 5.86
C ASP A 427 13.71 2.97 4.88
N LEU A 428 14.92 2.45 4.63
CA LEU A 428 15.11 1.45 3.58
C LEU A 428 14.52 0.09 3.92
N PHE A 429 14.53 -0.29 5.20
CA PHE A 429 14.22 -1.67 5.57
C PHE A 429 12.72 -1.93 5.67
N THR A 430 11.89 -0.94 5.91
CA THR A 430 10.51 -1.22 6.33
C THR A 430 9.48 -1.17 5.21
N ARG A 431 9.79 -0.64 4.03
CA ARG A 431 8.85 -0.63 2.90
C ARG A 431 8.48 -2.06 2.47
N GLY A 432 7.22 -2.29 2.12
CA GLY A 432 6.68 -3.63 1.81
C GLY A 432 6.50 -4.62 2.98
N ILE A 433 7.31 -4.52 4.04
CA ILE A 433 7.37 -5.52 5.13
C ILE A 433 6.10 -5.59 5.99
N ASP A 434 5.50 -6.79 6.07
CA ASP A 434 4.35 -7.13 6.93
C ASP A 434 4.75 -7.80 8.25
N ILE A 435 4.44 -7.15 9.38
CA ILE A 435 4.58 -7.73 10.72
C ILE A 435 3.32 -7.41 11.51
N GLN A 436 2.40 -8.36 11.56
CA GLN A 436 1.08 -8.20 12.18
C GLN A 436 1.11 -7.88 13.68
N ALA A 437 2.20 -8.23 14.38
CA ALA A 437 2.37 -7.98 15.80
C ALA A 437 2.83 -6.54 16.12
N VAL A 438 3.20 -5.75 15.11
CA VAL A 438 3.56 -4.33 15.30
C VAL A 438 2.30 -3.49 15.46
N ASN A 439 2.01 -3.08 16.70
CA ASN A 439 0.91 -2.18 17.03
C ASN A 439 1.36 -0.74 17.29
N VAL A 440 2.66 -0.50 17.49
CA VAL A 440 3.21 0.84 17.73
C VAL A 440 4.37 1.17 16.78
N VAL A 441 4.30 2.33 16.14
CA VAL A 441 5.39 2.92 15.35
C VAL A 441 5.85 4.20 16.03
N ILE A 442 7.16 4.39 16.16
CA ILE A 442 7.74 5.60 16.75
C ILE A 442 8.66 6.26 15.73
N ASN A 443 8.32 7.47 15.30
CA ASN A 443 9.25 8.32 14.56
C ASN A 443 10.16 9.03 15.56
N PHE A 444 11.29 8.40 15.90
CA PHE A 444 12.31 9.02 16.75
C PHE A 444 12.92 10.25 16.07
N ASP A 445 13.13 10.15 14.76
CA ASP A 445 13.38 11.29 13.90
C ASP A 445 12.20 11.48 12.96
N PHE A 446 11.61 12.67 12.95
CA PHE A 446 10.49 12.97 12.06
C PHE A 446 10.95 12.98 10.59
N PRO A 447 10.20 12.33 9.67
CA PRO A 447 10.56 12.30 8.27
C PRO A 447 10.39 13.68 7.62
N LYS A 448 11.11 13.90 6.51
CA LYS A 448 11.07 15.18 5.80
C LYS A 448 9.94 15.28 4.78
N ASN A 449 9.36 14.18 4.30
CA ASN A 449 8.26 14.20 3.32
C ASN A 449 7.11 13.25 3.70
N SER A 450 5.93 13.53 3.15
CA SER A 450 4.68 12.82 3.41
C SER A 450 4.70 11.38 2.94
N GLU A 451 5.34 11.10 1.79
CA GLU A 451 5.52 9.74 1.27
C GLU A 451 6.24 8.85 2.31
N THR A 452 7.38 9.31 2.83
CA THR A 452 8.15 8.57 3.85
C THR A 452 7.33 8.39 5.12
N TYR A 453 6.62 9.44 5.57
CA TYR A 453 5.74 9.34 6.73
C TYR A 453 4.65 8.27 6.56
N LEU A 454 3.96 8.28 5.42
CA LEU A 454 2.93 7.30 5.07
C LEU A 454 3.49 5.87 5.10
N HIS A 455 4.67 5.65 4.52
CA HIS A 455 5.28 4.32 4.52
C HIS A 455 5.69 3.84 5.91
N ARG A 456 6.21 4.74 6.77
CA ARG A 456 6.60 4.43 8.15
C ARG A 456 5.39 4.11 9.02
N VAL A 457 4.40 4.99 9.03
CA VAL A 457 3.23 4.85 9.91
C VAL A 457 2.36 3.68 9.49
N GLY A 458 2.22 3.44 8.19
CA GLY A 458 1.55 2.26 7.62
C GLY A 458 2.26 0.91 7.90
N ARG A 459 3.26 0.86 8.79
CA ARG A 459 3.77 -0.38 9.37
C ARG A 459 2.94 -0.89 10.54
N SER A 460 2.20 -0.02 11.21
CA SER A 460 1.19 -0.39 12.21
C SER A 460 -0.19 -0.49 11.55
N GLY A 461 -1.14 -1.16 12.21
CA GLY A 461 -2.54 -1.21 11.76
C GLY A 461 -2.77 -1.89 10.41
N ARG A 462 -1.98 -2.94 10.11
CA ARG A 462 -2.13 -3.71 8.87
C ARG A 462 -3.37 -4.57 8.87
N PHE A 463 -3.93 -4.86 7.69
CA PHE A 463 -5.19 -5.59 7.51
C PHE A 463 -6.37 -4.97 8.28
N GLY A 464 -6.31 -3.65 8.46
CA GLY A 464 -7.35 -2.89 9.14
C GLY A 464 -7.32 -2.99 10.65
N HIS A 465 -6.29 -3.61 11.23
CA HIS A 465 -6.06 -3.57 12.67
C HIS A 465 -5.81 -2.13 13.13
N LEU A 466 -6.04 -1.89 14.41
CA LEU A 466 -5.72 -0.60 15.00
C LEU A 466 -4.22 -0.47 15.26
N GLY A 467 -3.70 0.75 15.15
CA GLY A 467 -2.29 1.05 15.34
C GLY A 467 -2.07 2.41 15.99
N LEU A 468 -0.88 2.59 16.57
CA LEU A 468 -0.44 3.85 17.16
C LEU A 468 0.84 4.33 16.50
N ALA A 469 0.86 5.60 16.11
CA ALA A 469 2.07 6.28 15.66
C ALA A 469 2.41 7.45 16.58
N VAL A 470 3.63 7.48 17.11
CA VAL A 470 4.12 8.57 17.97
C VAL A 470 5.30 9.25 17.30
N ASN A 471 5.20 10.57 17.14
CA ASN A 471 6.18 11.40 16.46
C ASN A 471 6.95 12.27 17.45
N LEU A 472 8.28 12.12 17.52
CA LEU A 472 9.12 13.01 18.31
C LEU A 472 9.49 14.24 17.48
N ILE A 473 8.90 15.38 17.80
CA ILE A 473 8.98 16.61 17.02
C ILE A 473 9.92 17.59 17.72
N THR A 474 10.96 18.00 17.01
CA THR A 474 11.82 19.12 17.43
C THR A 474 11.27 20.45 16.90
N TYR A 475 11.83 21.56 17.36
CA TYR A 475 11.46 22.89 16.85
C TYR A 475 11.63 22.99 15.32
N GLU A 476 12.67 22.37 14.74
CA GLU A 476 12.94 22.40 13.30
C GLU A 476 11.93 21.57 12.48
N ASP A 477 11.32 20.56 13.10
CA ASP A 477 10.38 19.67 12.42
C ASP A 477 8.97 20.27 12.31
N ARG A 478 8.66 21.37 12.99
CA ARG A 478 7.31 21.99 13.02
C ARG A 478 6.74 22.29 11.64
N PHE A 479 7.57 22.75 10.70
CA PHE A 479 7.13 23.05 9.34
C PHE A 479 6.85 21.77 8.54
N ASN A 480 7.67 20.73 8.74
CA ASN A 480 7.44 19.44 8.10
C ASN A 480 6.20 18.76 8.67
N LEU A 481 5.94 18.87 9.98
CA LEU A 481 4.73 18.35 10.61
C LEU A 481 3.49 18.94 9.94
N TYR A 482 3.38 20.26 9.92
CA TYR A 482 2.26 20.97 9.29
C TYR A 482 2.12 20.60 7.81
N ARG A 483 3.22 20.58 7.05
CA ARG A 483 3.18 20.21 5.63
C ARG A 483 2.67 18.77 5.43
N ILE A 484 3.16 17.82 6.22
CA ILE A 484 2.78 16.41 6.10
C ILE A 484 1.30 16.20 6.47
N GLU A 485 0.80 16.89 7.51
CA GLU A 485 -0.62 16.86 7.86
C GLU A 485 -1.50 17.37 6.71
N GLN A 486 -1.12 18.49 6.09
CA GLN A 486 -1.85 19.07 4.97
C GLN A 486 -1.81 18.19 3.72
N GLU A 487 -0.63 17.68 3.35
CA GLU A 487 -0.46 16.83 2.16
C GLU A 487 -1.20 15.50 2.26
N LEU A 488 -1.29 14.93 3.47
CA LEU A 488 -1.96 13.65 3.70
C LEU A 488 -3.43 13.79 4.09
N GLY A 489 -3.92 15.01 4.38
CA GLY A 489 -5.26 15.23 4.90
C GLY A 489 -5.48 14.52 6.24
N THR A 490 -4.44 14.43 7.08
CA THR A 490 -4.49 13.71 8.36
C THR A 490 -4.28 14.65 9.53
N GLU A 491 -4.83 14.28 10.69
CA GLU A 491 -4.61 14.97 11.96
C GLU A 491 -3.58 14.21 12.81
N ILE A 492 -2.52 14.89 13.22
CA ILE A 492 -1.51 14.38 14.16
C ILE A 492 -1.68 15.18 15.45
N LYS A 493 -2.29 14.57 16.46
CA LYS A 493 -2.68 15.26 17.69
C LYS A 493 -1.50 15.42 18.66
N PRO A 494 -1.47 16.43 19.52
CA PRO A 494 -0.55 16.43 20.66
C PRO A 494 -0.81 15.19 21.52
N ILE A 495 0.26 14.53 21.98
CA ILE A 495 0.13 13.31 22.79
C ILE A 495 -0.55 13.62 24.13
N PRO A 496 -1.63 12.91 24.50
CA PRO A 496 -2.28 13.10 25.79
C PRO A 496 -1.41 12.54 26.94
N PRO A 497 -1.64 12.97 28.20
CA PRO A 497 -0.92 12.44 29.36
C PRO A 497 -1.06 10.92 29.54
N GLN A 498 -2.21 10.38 29.12
CA GLN A 498 -2.55 8.96 29.08
C GLN A 498 -3.14 8.64 27.71
N VAL A 499 -2.67 7.56 27.09
CA VAL A 499 -3.16 7.07 25.80
C VAL A 499 -4.09 5.89 26.07
N ASP A 500 -5.34 5.98 25.61
CA ASP A 500 -6.30 4.89 25.71
C ASP A 500 -5.77 3.64 24.98
N GLN A 501 -5.84 2.46 25.59
CA GLN A 501 -5.39 1.21 25.00
C GLN A 501 -6.32 0.73 23.88
N THR A 502 -7.61 1.09 23.92
CA THR A 502 -8.60 0.60 22.96
C THR A 502 -8.32 1.07 21.52
N ILE A 503 -7.53 2.14 21.35
CA ILE A 503 -7.22 2.72 20.04
C ILE A 503 -6.07 2.00 19.31
N TYR A 504 -5.40 1.01 19.94
CA TYR A 504 -4.28 0.26 19.31
C TYR A 504 -4.08 -1.18 19.84
N CYS A 505 -4.86 -1.64 20.82
CA CYS A 505 -4.77 -3.00 21.38
C CYS A 505 -6.06 -3.82 21.23
N ARG A 506 -7.01 -3.38 20.40
CA ARG A 506 -8.35 -3.98 20.27
C ARG A 506 -8.39 -5.26 19.44
#